data_AF-A0A7J2YKR6-F1
#
_entry.id   AF-A0A7J2YKR6-F1
#
_cell.length_a   1.000
_cell.length_b   1.000
_cell.length_c   1.000
_cell.angle_alpha   90.00
_cell.angle_beta   90.00
_cell.angle_gamma   90.00
#
_symmetry.space_group_name_H-M   'P 1'
#
loop_
_entity.id
_entity.type
_entity.pdbx_description
1 polymer ?
#
loop_
_entity_poly.entity_id
_entity_poly.type
_entity_poly.pdbx_seq_one_letter_code
_entity_poly.pdbx_strand_id
1 'polypeptide(L)' 'MERIKRLLDLMEGRAFSAYLLTLPENLYYFIGFKGEGAAVIMSDGSVRLYTLPLYYELAVPAGNTEC' A
#
# COMPACT_ATOMS: atom_id res chain seq x y z
N MET A 1 -9.73 -5.37 -0.39
CA MET A 1 -10.18 -4.76 0.89
C MET A 1 -10.05 -5.68 2.10
N GLU A 2 -10.50 -6.94 2.03
CA GLU A 2 -10.37 -7.92 3.15
C GLU A 2 -8.94 -8.10 3.70
N ARG A 3 -7.91 -8.01 2.85
CA ARG A 3 -6.50 -8.22 3.24
C ARG A 3 -5.97 -7.12 4.16
N ILE A 4 -6.29 -5.86 3.87
CA ILE A 4 -5.87 -4.71 4.69
C ILE A 4 -6.61 -4.75 6.02
N LYS A 5 -7.90 -5.10 6.03
CA LYS A 5 -8.69 -5.20 7.26
C LYS A 5 -8.05 -6.15 8.28
N ARG A 6 -7.64 -7.35 7.86
CA ARG A 6 -6.91 -8.29 8.73
C ARG A 6 -5.60 -7.71 9.27
N LEU A 7 -4.93 -6.87 8.49
CA LEU A 7 -3.71 -6.20 8.91
C LEU A 7 -4.00 -5.13 9.99
N LEU A 8 -5.11 -4.39 9.85
CA LEU A 8 -5.57 -3.41 10.83
C LEU A 8 -5.99 -4.07 12.15
N ASP A 9 -6.70 -5.19 12.08
CA ASP A 9 -7.09 -5.98 13.26
C ASP A 9 -5.86 -6.39 14.10
N LEU A 10 -4.73 -6.67 13.45
CA LEU A 10 -3.46 -6.99 14.12
C LEU A 10 -2.79 -5.77 14.77
N MET A 11 -3.05 -4.56 14.27
CA MET A 11 -2.52 -3.32 14.87
C MET A 11 -3.25 -2.94 16.14
N GLU A 12 -4.58 -3.07 16.16
CA GLU A 12 -5.44 -2.66 17.28
C GLU A 12 -5.07 -3.40 18.58
N GLY A 13 -4.65 -4.67 18.47
CA GLY A 13 -4.18 -5.47 19.60
C GLY A 13 -2.72 -5.26 20.03
N ARG A 14 -1.93 -4.44 19.31
CA ARG A 14 -0.47 -4.31 19.52
C ARG A 14 0.04 -2.88 19.64
N ALA A 15 -0.85 -1.89 19.66
CA ALA A 15 -0.53 -0.46 19.72
C ALA A 15 0.41 0.03 18.59
N PHE A 16 0.38 -0.62 17.43
CA PHE A 16 1.10 -0.16 16.24
C PHE A 16 0.30 0.94 15.53
N SER A 17 0.97 2.00 15.11
CA SER A 17 0.34 3.10 14.35
C SER A 17 0.39 2.89 12.83
N ALA A 18 1.31 2.04 12.35
CA ALA A 18 1.48 1.76 10.93
C ALA A 18 2.29 0.47 10.67
N TYR A 19 2.14 -0.07 9.46
CA TYR A 19 3.05 -1.06 8.87
C TYR A 19 3.77 -0.46 7.67
N LEU A 20 5.07 -0.74 7.58
CA LEU A 20 5.88 -0.48 6.40
C LEU A 20 6.06 -1.78 5.61
N LEU A 21 5.62 -1.76 4.35
CA LEU A 21 5.81 -2.85 3.39
C LEU A 21 6.90 -2.46 2.40
N THR A 22 7.96 -3.25 2.30
CA THR A 22 9.08 -3.02 1.38
C THR A 22 9.30 -4.15 0.37
N LEU A 23 8.77 -5.34 0.66
CA LEU A 23 8.91 -6.49 -0.22
C LEU A 23 7.90 -6.39 -1.38
N PRO A 24 8.34 -6.55 -2.65
CA PRO A 24 7.46 -6.48 -3.82
C PRO A 24 6.25 -7.42 -3.74
N GLU A 25 6.41 -8.60 -3.15
CA GLU A 25 5.35 -9.59 -2.97
C GLU A 25 4.26 -9.08 -2.02
N ASN A 26 4.65 -8.35 -0.97
CA ASN A 26 3.72 -7.75 -0.03
C ASN A 26 2.99 -6.55 -0.67
N LEU A 27 3.70 -5.72 -1.44
CA LEU A 27 3.09 -4.62 -2.18
C LEU A 27 2.03 -5.15 -3.14
N TYR A 28 2.37 -6.19 -3.91
CA TYR A 28 1.41 -6.82 -4.82
C TYR A 28 0.23 -7.46 -4.06
N TYR A 29 0.50 -8.20 -2.99
CA TYR A 29 -0.53 -8.90 -2.23
C TYR A 29 -1.53 -7.94 -1.56
N PHE A 30 -1.05 -6.88 -0.92
CA PHE A 30 -1.90 -5.98 -0.13
C PHE A 30 -2.54 -4.86 -0.95
N ILE A 31 -1.80 -4.28 -1.91
CA ILE A 31 -2.21 -3.06 -2.61
C ILE A 31 -2.22 -3.21 -4.14
N GLY A 32 -1.87 -4.38 -4.68
CA GLY A 32 -1.93 -4.66 -6.12
C GLY A 32 -0.82 -4.03 -6.96
N PHE A 33 0.14 -3.35 -6.32
CA PHE A 33 1.23 -2.66 -7.02
C PHE A 33 2.30 -3.65 -7.51
N LYS A 34 2.70 -3.53 -8.78
CA LYS A 34 3.64 -4.43 -9.46
C LYS A 34 5.03 -3.81 -9.73
N GLY A 35 5.38 -2.73 -9.06
CA GLY A 35 6.68 -2.07 -9.18
C GLY A 35 7.52 -2.16 -7.89
N GLU A 36 8.70 -1.54 -7.92
CA GLU A 36 9.54 -1.38 -6.75
C GLU A 36 9.12 -0.15 -5.94
N GLY A 37 9.15 -0.25 -4.61
CA GLY A 37 8.78 0.87 -3.75
C GLY A 37 8.57 0.45 -2.30
N ALA A 38 7.88 1.31 -1.56
CA ALA A 38 7.45 1.04 -0.21
C ALA A 38 6.04 1.56 0.01
N ALA A 39 5.22 0.81 0.76
CA ALA A 39 3.89 1.26 1.15
C ALA A 39 3.81 1.39 2.67
N VAL A 40 3.24 2.50 3.12
CA VAL A 40 2.86 2.69 4.52
C VAL A 40 1.36 2.48 4.63
N ILE A 41 0.95 1.53 5.46
CA ILE A 41 -0.45 1.30 5.84
C ILE A 41 -0.60 1.85 7.26
N MET A 42 -1.44 2.86 7.43
CA MET A 42 -1.73 3.49 8.71
C MET A 42 -2.86 2.73 9.44
N SER A 43 -2.94 2.87 10.76
CA SER A 43 -4.00 2.24 11.57
C SER A 43 -5.42 2.74 11.25
N ASP A 44 -5.56 3.89 10.59
CA ASP A 44 -6.84 4.40 10.08
C ASP A 44 -7.25 3.76 8.74
N GLY A 45 -6.43 2.84 8.21
CA GLY A 45 -6.65 2.18 6.92
C GLY A 45 -6.16 2.95 5.71
N SER A 46 -5.63 4.17 5.88
CA SER A 46 -5.02 4.91 4.78
C SER A 46 -3.72 4.25 4.32
N VAL A 47 -3.47 4.32 3.01
CA VAL A 47 -2.30 3.72 2.37
C VAL A 47 -1.56 4.79 1.58
N ARG A 48 -0.25 4.90 1.79
CA ARG A 48 0.64 5.76 0.98
C ARG A 48 1.71 4.91 0.32
N LEU A 49 1.77 4.96 -1.01
CA LEU A 49 2.79 4.30 -1.81
C LEU A 49 3.87 5.31 -2.19
N TYR A 50 5.13 4.96 -1.93
CA TYR A 50 6.33 5.67 -2.37
C TYR A 50 7.03 4.80 -3.40
N THR A 51 7.20 5.33 -4.62
CA THR A 51 7.82 4.61 -5.72
C THR A 51 8.59 5.57 -6.62
N LEU A 52 9.44 5.03 -7.49
CA LEU A 52 10.15 5.81 -8.49
C LEU A 52 9.19 6.28 -9.60
N PRO A 53 9.41 7.45 -10.21
CA PRO A 53 8.57 7.96 -11.30
C PRO A 53 8.41 6.99 -12.48
N LEU A 54 9.38 6.10 -12.70
CA LEU A 54 9.32 5.04 -13.71
C LEU A 54 8.08 4.14 -13.56
N TYR A 55 7.57 3.98 -12.33
CA TYR A 55 6.41 3.14 -12.04
C TYR A 55 5.11 3.95 -11.87
N TYR A 56 5.09 5.24 -12.21
CA TYR A 56 3.92 6.11 -12.03
C TYR A 56 2.64 5.53 -12.65
N GLU A 57 2.71 5.11 -13.91
CA GLU A 57 1.58 4.53 -14.64
C GLU A 57 1.10 3.20 -14.04
N LEU A 58 1.96 2.49 -13.29
CA LEU A 58 1.57 1.28 -12.56
C LEU A 58 0.95 1.60 -11.18
N ALA A 59 1.27 2.78 -10.62
CA ALA A 59 0.79 3.23 -9.33
C ALA A 59 -0.55 3.97 -9.43
N VAL A 60 -0.81 4.64 -10.55
CA VAL A 60 -2.03 5.38 -10.80
C VAL A 60 -3.02 4.52 -11.60
N PRO A 61 -4.25 4.29 -11.10
CA PRO A 61 -5.27 3.62 -11.89
C PRO A 61 -5.60 4.44 -13.15
N ALA A 62 -5.79 3.76 -14.28
CA ALA A 62 -6.01 4.34 -15.62
C ALA A 62 -7.27 5.25 -15.80
N GLY A 63 -7.90 5.70 -14.71
CA GLY A 63 -9.04 6.63 -14.71
C GLY A 63 -8.72 8.04 -14.22
N ASN A 64 -7.46 8.34 -13.85
CA ASN A 64 -7.06 9.65 -13.31
C ASN A 64 -6.09 10.44 -14.21
N THR A 65 -5.85 9.98 -15.44
CA THR A 65 -4.99 10.67 -16.42
C THR A 65 -5.87 11.45 -17.40
N GLU A 66 -6.57 12.46 -16.91
CA GLU A 66 -6.95 13.60 -17.75
C GLU A 66 -5.93 14.71 -17.48
N CYS A 67 -5.00 14.87 -18.43
CA CYS A 67 -4.19 16.08 -18.57
C CYS A 67 -4.88 17.01 -19.57
#